data_AF-A0AA42WHV5-F1
#
_entry.id   AF-A0AA42WHV5-F1
#
_cell.length_a   1.000
_cell.length_b   1.000
_cell.length_c   1.000
_cell.angle_alpha   90.00
_cell.angle_beta   90.00
_cell.angle_gamma   90.00
#
_symmetry.space_group_name_H-M   'P 1'
#
loop_
_entity.id
_entity.type
_entity.pdbx_description
1 polymer ?
#
loop_
_entity_poly.entity_id
_entity_poly.type
_entity_poly.pdbx_seq_one_letter_code
_entity_poly.pdbx_strand_id
1 'polypeptide(L)'
;MKQLEALAREAQSFSTPHAEAAPAMTEQPVRWLGKQAKPQAELLTANETEVARVMQICNACRYCEGFCAVFPAMTRRLEFGKADLNYLANLCHNCGACLHACQYAPPHEFAVNVPQAMARVRVQTYTDYAWPAALGALYKRNGLALSLATAGGLALFLVLAVLMAGGLFHAPMAGNFYAVFPHNTLALMFGVVFGFSVLALGVGVTRFWRNVSPGAASGAAVAEAAHDALRLRYLDGGHGKGCNNADDAFTLWRRRFHHFTFYGFMLCFAATCVATLYHYLLGQQAPYPFWSAPVLLGTAGGIGLLIGPAGLLWLNVKRHPQQGDAAQKPMDRGFIMLLFLTSATGLALLAGRDGSAMALLLAIHLGVVMALFLTLPYGKFAHGIYRSAALLKWSIEKRQPNKLQLGSD
;
A
#
# COMPACT_ATOMS: atom_id res chain seq x y z
N MET A 1 -16.79 68.85 -22.51
CA MET A 1 -17.65 68.60 -23.69
C MET A 1 -16.86 68.21 -24.93
N LYS A 2 -15.87 68.98 -25.41
CA LYS A 2 -15.08 68.62 -26.62
C LYS A 2 -14.40 67.22 -26.59
N GLN A 3 -13.96 66.77 -25.42
CA GLN A 3 -13.31 65.47 -25.25
C GLN A 3 -14.30 64.29 -25.27
N LEU A 4 -15.54 64.52 -24.83
CA LEU A 4 -16.64 63.54 -24.90
C LEU A 4 -17.17 63.41 -26.33
N GLU A 5 -17.22 64.51 -27.09
CA GLU A 5 -17.58 64.50 -28.50
C GLU A 5 -16.54 63.80 -29.38
N ALA A 6 -15.25 63.87 -29.01
CA ALA A 6 -14.19 63.14 -29.70
C ALA A 6 -14.34 61.63 -29.49
N LEU A 7 -14.55 61.20 -28.24
CA LEU A 7 -14.76 59.78 -27.90
C LEU A 7 -16.06 59.22 -28.50
N ALA A 8 -17.12 60.03 -28.59
CA ALA A 8 -18.37 59.63 -29.23
C ALA A 8 -18.23 59.42 -30.75
N ARG A 9 -17.41 60.25 -31.42
CA ARG A 9 -17.09 60.07 -32.85
C ARG A 9 -16.22 58.84 -33.09
N GLU A 10 -15.26 58.59 -32.20
CA GLU A 10 -14.38 57.42 -32.26
C GLU A 10 -15.17 56.12 -32.02
N ALA A 11 -16.16 56.13 -31.13
CA ALA A 11 -17.07 54.99 -30.93
C ALA A 11 -17.98 54.72 -32.15
N GLN A 12 -18.38 55.76 -32.88
CA GLN A 12 -19.20 55.63 -34.10
C GLN A 12 -18.41 55.12 -35.32
N SER A 13 -17.08 55.29 -35.35
CA SER A 13 -16.26 54.68 -36.42
C SER A 13 -16.06 53.18 -36.24
N PHE A 14 -16.40 52.60 -35.08
CA PHE A 14 -16.42 51.14 -34.89
C PHE A 14 -17.76 50.48 -35.21
N SER A 15 -18.84 51.26 -35.39
CA SER A 15 -20.20 50.74 -35.63
C SER A 15 -20.68 50.89 -37.08
N THR A 16 -19.87 51.47 -37.96
CA THR A 16 -20.16 51.52 -39.39
C THR A 16 -19.66 50.23 -40.06
N PRO A 17 -20.55 49.40 -40.62
CA PRO A 17 -20.12 48.22 -41.36
C PRO A 17 -19.46 48.71 -42.65
N HIS A 18 -18.13 48.62 -42.71
CA HIS A 18 -17.41 48.77 -43.96
C HIS A 18 -17.91 47.68 -44.93
N ALA A 19 -18.53 48.10 -46.02
CA ALA A 19 -18.94 47.28 -47.15
C ALA A 19 -17.73 46.85 -47.98
N GLU A 20 -16.71 46.31 -47.33
CA GLU A 20 -15.65 45.51 -47.95
C GLU A 20 -15.77 44.12 -47.35
N ALA A 21 -16.12 43.15 -48.20
CA ALA A 21 -16.25 41.76 -47.82
C ALA A 21 -14.96 41.29 -47.14
N ALA A 22 -14.97 41.19 -45.82
CA ALA A 22 -13.94 40.50 -45.08
C ALA A 22 -13.83 39.08 -45.67
N PRO A 23 -12.63 38.60 -46.03
CA PRO A 23 -12.50 37.21 -46.45
C PRO A 23 -13.01 36.35 -45.30
N ALA A 24 -13.96 35.47 -45.61
CA ALA A 24 -14.51 34.51 -44.67
C ALA A 24 -13.35 33.86 -43.89
N MET A 25 -13.46 33.80 -42.56
CA MET A 25 -12.54 33.03 -41.73
C MET A 25 -12.44 31.63 -42.31
N THR A 26 -11.34 31.36 -42.99
CA THR A 26 -11.02 30.03 -43.50
C THR A 26 -10.47 29.29 -42.31
N GLU A 27 -11.24 28.31 -41.79
CA GLU A 27 -10.71 27.32 -40.87
C GLU A 27 -9.45 26.72 -41.50
N GLN A 28 -8.28 27.05 -40.97
CA GLN A 28 -7.07 26.37 -41.36
C GLN A 28 -7.05 25.03 -40.63
N PRO A 29 -7.13 23.89 -41.33
CA PRO A 29 -6.96 22.61 -40.68
C PRO A 29 -5.57 22.57 -40.06
N VAL A 30 -5.51 22.36 -38.74
CA VAL A 30 -4.25 22.13 -38.02
C VAL A 30 -3.61 20.87 -38.62
N ARG A 31 -2.59 21.08 -39.46
CA ARG A 31 -1.76 20.01 -39.98
C ARG A 31 -0.80 19.59 -38.88
N TRP A 32 -1.16 18.55 -38.14
CA TRP A 32 -0.24 17.87 -37.25
C TRP A 32 0.96 17.40 -38.08
N LEU A 33 2.11 18.05 -37.91
CA LEU A 33 3.38 17.62 -38.48
C LEU A 33 3.69 16.23 -37.90
N GLY A 34 3.34 15.21 -38.67
CA GLY A 34 3.62 13.81 -38.40
C GLY A 34 5.12 13.53 -38.38
N LYS A 35 5.80 13.93 -37.31
CA LYS A 35 6.81 13.07 -36.73
C LYS A 35 6.04 12.12 -35.83
N GLN A 36 5.91 10.88 -36.29
CA GLN A 36 5.43 9.76 -35.49
C GLN A 36 6.32 9.64 -34.25
N ALA A 37 6.03 10.42 -33.20
CA ALA A 37 6.17 9.92 -31.86
C ALA A 37 5.28 8.68 -31.85
N LYS A 38 5.89 7.49 -31.85
CA LYS A 38 5.13 6.25 -31.60
C LYS A 38 4.29 6.55 -30.37
N PRO A 39 2.95 6.59 -30.45
CA PRO A 39 2.16 6.57 -29.25
C PRO A 39 2.34 5.16 -28.72
N GLN A 40 3.34 4.98 -27.87
CA GLN A 40 3.33 3.90 -26.87
C GLN A 40 2.31 4.26 -25.78
N ALA A 41 1.15 4.80 -26.17
CA ALA A 41 -0.02 4.78 -25.33
C ALA A 41 -0.43 3.32 -25.27
N GLU A 42 0.20 2.55 -24.35
CA GLU A 42 -0.43 1.34 -23.86
C GLU A 42 -1.87 1.71 -23.53
N LEU A 43 -2.82 1.04 -24.18
CA LEU A 43 -4.24 1.25 -23.95
C LEU A 43 -4.49 1.16 -22.44
N LEU A 44 -4.95 2.27 -21.86
CA LEU A 44 -5.33 2.31 -20.46
C LEU A 44 -6.50 1.36 -20.25
N THR A 45 -6.44 0.59 -19.18
CA THR A 45 -7.59 -0.18 -18.73
C THR A 45 -8.71 0.73 -18.23
N ALA A 46 -9.93 0.22 -18.09
CA ALA A 46 -11.06 1.02 -17.60
C ALA A 46 -10.80 1.70 -16.24
N ASN A 47 -10.09 1.02 -15.32
CA ASN A 47 -9.72 1.60 -14.03
C ASN A 47 -8.69 2.73 -14.17
N GLU A 48 -7.72 2.56 -15.07
CA GLU A 48 -6.70 3.56 -15.34
C GLU A 48 -7.28 4.77 -16.05
N THR A 49 -8.16 4.57 -17.04
CA THR A 49 -8.92 5.64 -17.70
C THR A 49 -9.75 6.44 -16.69
N GLU A 50 -10.39 5.78 -15.73
CA GLU A 50 -11.15 6.47 -14.69
C GLU A 50 -10.25 7.30 -13.76
N VAL A 51 -9.09 6.76 -13.34
CA VAL A 51 -8.14 7.56 -12.54
C VAL A 51 -7.59 8.72 -13.37
N ALA A 52 -7.31 8.54 -14.66
CA ALA A 52 -6.85 9.62 -15.53
C ALA A 52 -7.88 10.76 -15.61
N ARG A 53 -9.16 10.41 -15.84
CA ARG A 53 -10.28 11.38 -15.85
C ARG A 53 -10.38 12.12 -14.52
N VAL A 54 -10.37 11.39 -13.41
CA VAL A 54 -10.45 11.98 -12.06
C VAL A 54 -9.26 12.90 -11.80
N MET A 55 -8.04 12.52 -12.17
CA MET A 55 -6.85 13.36 -11.98
C MET A 55 -6.86 14.60 -12.87
N GLN A 56 -7.36 14.52 -14.11
CA GLN A 56 -7.57 15.69 -14.97
C GLN A 56 -8.54 16.71 -14.32
N ILE A 57 -9.68 16.24 -13.81
CA ILE A 57 -10.65 17.10 -13.11
C ILE A 57 -10.02 17.69 -11.84
N CYS A 58 -9.30 16.88 -11.05
CA CYS A 58 -8.62 17.36 -9.85
C CYS A 58 -7.56 18.43 -10.17
N ASN A 59 -6.81 18.29 -11.26
CA ASN A 59 -5.79 19.25 -11.67
C ASN A 59 -6.38 20.57 -12.16
N ALA A 60 -7.55 20.53 -12.81
CA ALA A 60 -8.28 21.73 -13.22
C ALA A 60 -8.93 22.45 -12.02
N CYS A 61 -9.59 21.70 -11.12
CA CYS A 61 -10.38 22.26 -10.02
C CYS A 61 -9.53 22.74 -8.82
N ARG A 62 -8.47 21.99 -8.47
CA ARG A 62 -7.53 22.26 -7.37
C ARG A 62 -8.07 22.49 -5.96
N TYR A 63 -9.38 22.40 -5.73
CA TYR A 63 -10.00 22.59 -4.41
C TYR A 63 -9.41 21.69 -3.31
N CYS A 64 -8.99 20.47 -3.66
CA CYS A 64 -8.47 19.48 -2.72
C CYS A 64 -6.96 19.61 -2.40
N GLU A 65 -6.28 20.65 -2.88
CA GLU A 65 -4.82 20.81 -2.76
C GLU A 65 -4.31 20.71 -1.31
N GLY A 66 -4.96 21.40 -0.38
CA GLY A 66 -4.63 21.33 1.05
C GLY A 66 -5.05 20.03 1.75
N PHE A 67 -5.91 19.22 1.13
CA PHE A 67 -6.45 17.99 1.74
C PHE A 67 -5.71 16.73 1.32
N CYS A 68 -5.15 16.71 0.11
CA CYS A 68 -4.57 15.51 -0.48
C CYS A 68 -3.04 15.57 -0.51
N ALA A 69 -2.37 14.71 0.29
CA ALA A 69 -0.90 14.61 0.30
C ALA A 69 -0.28 14.18 -1.04
N VAL A 70 -1.09 13.64 -1.95
CA VAL A 70 -0.67 13.24 -3.31
C VAL A 70 -0.73 14.41 -4.29
N PHE A 71 -1.47 15.47 -3.96
CA PHE A 71 -1.76 16.58 -4.86
C PHE A 71 -0.50 17.22 -5.46
N PRO A 72 0.56 17.51 -4.68
CA PRO A 72 1.79 18.10 -5.23
C PRO A 72 2.49 17.21 -6.26
N ALA A 73 2.35 15.89 -6.16
CA ALA A 73 2.88 14.98 -7.17
C ALA A 73 1.99 14.94 -8.42
N MET A 74 0.67 15.01 -8.23
CA MET A 74 -0.31 14.99 -9.32
C MET A 74 -0.19 16.23 -10.21
N THR A 75 -0.04 17.43 -9.64
CA THR A 75 0.00 18.70 -10.39
C THR A 75 1.24 18.90 -11.24
N ARG A 76 2.25 18.03 -11.13
CA ARG A 76 3.44 18.02 -11.99
C ARG A 76 3.20 17.32 -13.34
N ARG A 77 1.95 17.00 -13.65
CA ARG A 77 1.52 16.29 -14.86
C ARG A 77 0.35 17.04 -15.49
N LEU A 78 0.30 17.07 -16.82
CA LEU A 78 -0.89 17.50 -17.59
C LEU A 78 -1.65 16.30 -18.17
N GLU A 79 -0.89 15.27 -18.54
CA GLU A 79 -1.40 13.99 -19.02
C GLU A 79 -1.06 12.90 -18.00
N PHE A 80 -1.92 11.88 -17.90
CA PHE A 80 -1.79 10.81 -16.94
C PHE A 80 -1.65 9.47 -17.65
N GLY A 81 -0.41 9.13 -18.01
CA GLY A 81 -0.08 7.82 -18.59
C GLY A 81 -0.09 6.70 -17.57
N LYS A 82 -0.04 5.45 -18.04
CA LYS A 82 -0.14 4.24 -17.20
C LYS A 82 0.84 4.23 -16.03
N ALA A 83 2.11 4.55 -16.27
CA ALA A 83 3.14 4.59 -15.24
C ALA A 83 2.81 5.61 -14.14
N ASP A 84 2.32 6.79 -14.52
CA ASP A 84 1.91 7.83 -13.59
C ASP A 84 0.70 7.42 -12.77
N LEU A 85 -0.29 6.79 -13.39
CA LEU A 85 -1.49 6.30 -12.70
C LEU A 85 -1.15 5.24 -11.65
N ASN A 86 -0.29 4.27 -12.01
CA ASN A 86 0.18 3.23 -11.09
C ASN A 86 1.04 3.83 -9.96
N TYR A 87 1.87 4.84 -10.27
CA TYR A 87 2.63 5.61 -9.28
C TYR A 87 1.72 6.36 -8.30
N LEU A 88 0.80 7.18 -8.79
CA LEU A 88 -0.09 8.00 -7.97
C LEU A 88 -1.04 7.14 -7.14
N ALA A 89 -1.52 6.02 -7.70
CA ALA A 89 -2.28 5.04 -6.96
C ALA A 89 -1.49 4.53 -5.75
N ASN A 90 -0.22 4.20 -5.92
CA ASN A 90 0.64 3.73 -4.83
C ASN A 90 1.18 4.85 -3.92
N LEU A 91 1.21 6.11 -4.35
CA LEU A 91 1.47 7.23 -3.46
C LEU A 91 0.24 7.56 -2.59
N CYS A 92 -0.96 7.30 -3.11
CA CYS A 92 -2.22 7.49 -2.39
C CYS A 92 -2.40 6.51 -1.24
N HIS A 93 -2.48 7.05 -0.02
CA HIS A 93 -2.71 6.25 1.20
C HIS A 93 -4.18 5.99 1.51
N ASN A 94 -5.07 6.37 0.59
CA ASN A 94 -6.50 6.14 0.70
C ASN A 94 -7.05 6.86 1.95
N CYS A 95 -6.81 8.17 2.04
CA CYS A 95 -7.07 8.97 3.23
C CYS A 95 -8.54 9.40 3.36
N GLY A 96 -9.27 9.56 2.26
CA GLY A 96 -10.68 9.94 2.26
C GLY A 96 -10.94 11.45 2.36
N ALA A 97 -9.97 12.26 2.82
CA ALA A 97 -10.13 13.72 2.95
C ALA A 97 -10.55 14.41 1.65
N CYS A 98 -9.94 14.02 0.52
CA CYS A 98 -10.34 14.54 -0.79
C CYS A 98 -11.76 14.15 -1.20
N LEU A 99 -12.30 13.01 -0.74
CA LEU A 99 -13.69 12.63 -1.05
C LEU A 99 -14.68 13.52 -0.29
N HIS A 100 -14.46 13.72 1.01
CA HIS A 100 -15.35 14.55 1.83
C HIS A 100 -15.32 16.04 1.44
N ALA A 101 -14.18 16.54 0.97
CA ALA A 101 -14.04 17.92 0.54
C ALA A 101 -14.47 18.18 -0.92
N CYS A 102 -14.67 17.14 -1.75
CA CYS A 102 -14.85 17.34 -3.19
C CYS A 102 -16.27 17.81 -3.52
N GLN A 103 -16.36 18.98 -4.17
CA GLN A 103 -17.61 19.54 -4.71
C GLN A 103 -18.25 18.66 -5.81
N TYR A 104 -17.43 17.83 -6.45
CA TYR A 104 -17.82 16.92 -7.53
C TYR A 104 -17.91 15.46 -7.07
N ALA A 105 -17.87 15.18 -5.77
CA ALA A 105 -18.10 13.85 -5.24
C ALA A 105 -19.52 13.36 -5.60
N PRO A 106 -19.77 12.05 -5.70
CA PRO A 106 -21.13 11.53 -5.87
C PRO A 106 -22.08 12.10 -4.81
N PRO A 107 -23.33 12.47 -5.18
CA PRO A 107 -24.02 12.13 -6.42
C PRO A 107 -23.85 13.14 -7.58
N HIS A 108 -22.91 14.08 -7.52
CA HIS A 108 -22.64 15.00 -8.63
C HIS A 108 -22.38 14.24 -9.95
N GLU A 109 -22.76 14.81 -11.10
CA GLU A 109 -22.67 14.15 -12.43
C GLU A 109 -21.25 13.67 -12.79
N PHE A 110 -20.21 14.42 -12.39
CA PHE A 110 -18.81 14.01 -12.58
C PHE A 110 -18.37 12.85 -11.69
N ALA A 111 -19.12 12.55 -10.62
CA ALA A 111 -18.95 11.41 -9.72
C ALA A 111 -17.49 11.17 -9.28
N VAL A 112 -16.78 12.23 -8.91
CA VAL A 112 -15.34 12.17 -8.58
C VAL A 112 -15.11 11.41 -7.28
N ASN A 113 -14.56 10.20 -7.37
CA ASN A 113 -14.19 9.39 -6.22
C ASN A 113 -12.73 8.92 -6.26
N VAL A 114 -11.83 9.81 -5.84
CA VAL A 114 -10.39 9.57 -5.80
C VAL A 114 -10.00 8.30 -5.02
N PRO A 115 -10.41 8.09 -3.74
CA PRO A 115 -9.94 6.94 -2.98
C PRO A 115 -10.39 5.61 -3.61
N GLN A 116 -11.63 5.50 -4.10
CA GLN A 116 -12.09 4.27 -4.72
C GLN A 116 -11.39 4.00 -6.06
N ALA A 117 -11.26 5.00 -6.94
CA ALA A 117 -10.58 4.84 -8.22
C ALA A 117 -9.10 4.43 -8.03
N MET A 118 -8.38 5.12 -7.13
CA MET A 118 -7.01 4.77 -6.78
C MET A 118 -6.88 3.39 -6.14
N ALA A 119 -7.87 2.96 -5.34
CA ALA A 119 -7.87 1.61 -4.77
C ALA A 119 -7.93 0.53 -5.85
N ARG A 120 -8.74 0.71 -6.90
CA ARG A 120 -8.87 -0.25 -8.01
C ARG A 120 -7.58 -0.36 -8.83
N VAL A 121 -7.02 0.77 -9.26
CA VAL A 121 -5.73 0.79 -10.00
C VAL A 121 -4.62 0.16 -9.17
N ARG A 122 -4.57 0.39 -7.86
CA ARG A 122 -3.54 -0.18 -6.98
C ARG A 122 -3.53 -1.72 -6.97
N VAL A 123 -4.70 -2.35 -6.91
CA VAL A 123 -4.78 -3.83 -6.97
C VAL A 123 -4.36 -4.34 -8.34
N GLN A 124 -4.71 -3.61 -9.39
CA GLN A 124 -4.24 -3.89 -10.73
C GLN A 124 -2.71 -3.77 -10.82
N THR A 125 -2.11 -2.72 -10.22
CA THR A 125 -0.64 -2.61 -10.10
C THR A 125 -0.05 -3.88 -9.50
N TYR A 126 -0.57 -4.35 -8.37
CA TYR A 126 0.01 -5.53 -7.72
C TYR A 126 -0.12 -6.80 -8.58
N THR A 127 -1.22 -6.91 -9.32
CA THR A 127 -1.44 -8.01 -10.26
C THR A 127 -0.44 -7.96 -11.42
N ASP A 128 -0.32 -6.79 -12.05
CA ASP A 128 0.49 -6.59 -13.26
C ASP A 128 1.99 -6.75 -12.99
N TYR A 129 2.43 -6.33 -11.80
CA TYR A 129 3.82 -6.45 -11.37
C TYR A 129 4.11 -7.73 -10.57
N ALA A 130 3.14 -8.62 -10.39
CA ALA A 130 3.35 -9.88 -9.69
C ALA A 130 4.42 -10.74 -10.38
N TRP A 131 5.26 -11.38 -9.59
CA TRP A 131 6.19 -12.40 -10.07
C TRP A 131 6.06 -13.68 -9.24
N PRO A 132 5.99 -14.86 -9.87
CA PRO A 132 5.73 -15.08 -11.29
C PRO A 132 4.38 -14.51 -11.74
N ALA A 133 4.26 -14.09 -13.00
CA ALA A 133 3.07 -13.38 -13.50
C ALA A 133 1.76 -14.17 -13.33
N ALA A 134 1.83 -15.51 -13.49
CA ALA A 134 0.68 -16.39 -13.29
C ALA A 134 0.08 -16.30 -11.87
N LEU A 135 0.92 -16.00 -10.87
CA LEU A 135 0.47 -15.87 -9.47
C LEU A 135 -0.17 -14.52 -9.17
N GLY A 136 -0.19 -13.57 -10.11
CA GLY A 136 -0.96 -12.33 -9.99
C GLY A 136 -2.47 -12.57 -9.77
N ALA A 137 -3.01 -13.69 -10.24
CA ALA A 137 -4.39 -14.08 -9.98
C ALA A 137 -4.72 -14.25 -8.48
N LEU A 138 -3.71 -14.54 -7.64
CA LEU A 138 -3.88 -14.65 -6.19
C LEU A 138 -4.25 -13.32 -5.54
N TYR A 139 -3.88 -12.17 -6.10
CA TYR A 139 -4.37 -10.87 -5.63
C TYR A 139 -5.88 -10.71 -5.83
N LYS A 140 -6.42 -11.23 -6.95
CA LYS A 140 -7.85 -11.17 -7.27
C LYS A 140 -8.69 -12.15 -6.45
N ARG A 141 -8.13 -13.33 -6.15
CA ARG A 141 -8.79 -14.40 -5.37
C ARG A 141 -8.24 -14.50 -3.94
N ASN A 142 -7.75 -13.39 -3.40
CA ASN A 142 -6.94 -13.41 -2.19
C ASN A 142 -7.64 -14.03 -0.98
N GLY A 143 -8.94 -13.76 -0.80
CA GLY A 143 -9.72 -14.36 0.30
C GLY A 143 -9.69 -15.89 0.27
N LEU A 144 -9.88 -16.49 -0.90
CA LEU A 144 -9.80 -17.95 -1.06
C LEU A 144 -8.36 -18.46 -0.88
N ALA A 145 -7.39 -17.80 -1.51
CA ALA A 145 -5.98 -18.18 -1.40
C ALA A 145 -5.51 -18.20 0.05
N LEU A 146 -5.90 -17.18 0.83
CA LEU A 146 -5.59 -17.08 2.24
C LEU A 146 -6.26 -18.17 3.07
N SER A 147 -7.55 -18.41 2.86
CA SER A 147 -8.27 -19.46 3.58
C SER A 147 -7.66 -20.84 3.33
N LEU A 148 -7.32 -21.16 2.08
CA LEU A 148 -6.67 -22.41 1.71
C LEU A 148 -5.26 -22.52 2.28
N ALA A 149 -4.46 -21.45 2.23
CA ALA A 149 -3.12 -21.44 2.83
C ALA A 149 -3.19 -21.65 4.35
N THR A 150 -4.18 -21.05 5.02
CA THR A 150 -4.39 -21.20 6.47
C THR A 150 -4.82 -22.61 6.82
N ALA A 151 -5.83 -23.15 6.12
CA ALA A 151 -6.30 -24.52 6.34
C ALA A 151 -5.19 -25.55 6.06
N GLY A 152 -4.47 -25.40 4.94
CA GLY A 152 -3.36 -26.26 4.56
C GLY A 152 -2.19 -26.18 5.53
N GLY A 153 -1.82 -24.97 5.97
CA GLY A 153 -0.77 -24.76 6.97
C GLY A 153 -1.11 -25.40 8.31
N LEU A 154 -2.33 -25.19 8.81
CA LEU A 154 -2.80 -25.83 10.05
C LEU A 154 -2.83 -27.36 9.93
N ALA A 155 -3.42 -27.89 8.85
CA ALA A 155 -3.47 -29.33 8.62
C ALA A 155 -2.08 -29.96 8.55
N LEU A 156 -1.16 -29.33 7.80
CA LEU A 156 0.23 -29.78 7.68
C LEU A 156 0.90 -29.90 9.06
N PHE A 157 0.91 -28.84 9.86
CA PHE A 157 1.62 -28.84 11.13
C PHE A 157 0.93 -29.71 12.20
N LEU A 158 -0.40 -29.80 12.20
CA LEU A 158 -1.12 -30.70 13.11
C LEU A 158 -0.81 -32.17 12.79
N VAL A 159 -0.82 -32.56 11.51
CA VAL A 159 -0.46 -33.91 11.09
C VAL A 159 1.00 -34.21 11.40
N LEU A 160 1.92 -33.29 11.06
CA LEU A 160 3.35 -33.48 11.36
C LEU A 160 3.60 -33.60 12.86
N ALA A 161 2.92 -32.83 13.71
CA ALA A 161 3.06 -32.94 15.17
C ALA A 161 2.66 -34.35 15.66
N VAL A 162 1.55 -34.90 15.17
CA VAL A 162 1.13 -36.27 15.52
C VAL A 162 2.15 -37.30 15.05
N LEU A 163 2.63 -37.18 13.80
CA LEU A 163 3.58 -38.13 13.22
C LEU A 163 4.96 -38.10 13.89
N MET A 164 5.42 -36.92 14.31
CA MET A 164 6.78 -36.73 14.83
C MET A 164 6.87 -36.83 16.35
N ALA A 165 5.84 -36.37 17.08
CA ALA A 165 5.83 -36.35 18.55
C ALA A 165 4.95 -37.46 19.17
N GLY A 166 4.27 -38.28 18.35
CA GLY A 166 3.39 -39.36 18.82
C GLY A 166 2.05 -38.88 19.39
N GLY A 167 1.74 -37.58 19.32
CA GLY A 167 0.50 -36.99 19.81
C GLY A 167 0.56 -35.46 19.91
N LEU A 168 -0.60 -34.84 20.11
CA LEU A 168 -0.72 -33.38 20.30
C LEU A 168 -0.59 -32.95 21.77
N PHE A 169 -0.72 -33.91 22.68
CA PHE A 169 -0.52 -33.74 24.12
C PHE A 169 0.58 -34.69 24.58
N HIS A 170 1.49 -34.18 25.39
CA HIS A 170 2.69 -34.90 25.83
C HIS A 170 3.02 -34.58 27.29
N ALA A 171 3.93 -35.35 27.90
CA ALA A 171 4.52 -34.96 29.17
C ALA A 171 5.34 -33.66 29.01
N PRO A 172 5.31 -32.71 29.97
CA PRO A 172 6.02 -31.43 29.87
C PRO A 172 7.48 -31.57 29.39
N MET A 173 7.87 -30.76 28.39
CA MET A 173 9.20 -30.81 27.76
C MET A 173 10.10 -29.62 28.13
N ALA A 174 9.79 -28.91 29.23
CA ALA A 174 10.51 -27.71 29.68
C ALA A 174 10.73 -26.67 28.56
N GLY A 175 9.72 -26.46 27.70
CA GLY A 175 9.78 -25.50 26.60
C GLY A 175 10.63 -25.93 25.40
N ASN A 176 11.20 -27.14 25.38
CA ASN A 176 12.01 -27.63 24.26
C ASN A 176 11.15 -28.01 23.04
N PHE A 177 10.76 -27.01 22.26
CA PHE A 177 9.96 -27.20 21.05
C PHE A 177 10.72 -27.92 19.92
N TYR A 178 12.06 -27.99 19.95
CA TYR A 178 12.83 -28.77 18.98
C TYR A 178 12.66 -30.27 19.12
N ALA A 179 12.16 -30.74 20.27
CA ALA A 179 11.75 -32.13 20.44
C ALA A 179 10.49 -32.49 19.63
N VAL A 180 9.65 -31.49 19.28
CA VAL A 180 8.48 -31.69 18.40
C VAL A 180 8.89 -31.50 16.94
N PHE A 181 9.52 -30.36 16.63
CA PHE A 181 9.96 -30.02 15.28
C PHE A 181 11.45 -29.68 15.27
N PRO A 182 12.32 -30.54 14.73
CA PRO A 182 13.75 -30.30 14.67
C PRO A 182 14.10 -28.97 14.00
N HIS A 183 15.13 -28.30 14.50
CA HIS A 183 15.55 -26.98 14.01
C HIS A 183 15.70 -26.92 12.49
N ASN A 184 16.44 -27.88 11.90
CA ASN A 184 16.72 -27.90 10.47
C ASN A 184 15.46 -28.04 9.61
N THR A 185 14.45 -28.78 10.10
CA THR A 185 13.16 -28.91 9.43
C THR A 185 12.44 -27.55 9.36
N LEU A 186 12.37 -26.84 10.49
CA LEU A 186 11.77 -25.51 10.54
C LEU A 186 12.54 -24.50 9.68
N ALA A 187 13.88 -24.48 9.81
CA ALA A 187 14.74 -23.59 9.06
C ALA A 187 14.58 -23.78 7.54
N LEU A 188 14.53 -25.03 7.06
CA LEU A 188 14.33 -25.32 5.65
C LEU A 188 12.94 -24.90 5.16
N MET A 189 11.88 -25.36 5.83
CA MET A 189 10.50 -25.11 5.39
C MET A 189 10.18 -23.61 5.35
N PHE A 190 10.45 -22.89 6.44
CA PHE A 190 10.17 -21.46 6.51
C PHE A 190 11.18 -20.64 5.69
N GLY A 191 12.45 -21.05 5.63
CA GLY A 191 13.48 -20.39 4.84
C GLY A 191 13.18 -20.40 3.34
N VAL A 192 12.70 -21.54 2.81
CA VAL A 192 12.31 -21.65 1.40
C VAL A 192 11.15 -20.73 1.07
N VAL A 193 10.08 -20.75 1.87
CA VAL A 193 8.90 -19.90 1.61
C VAL A 193 9.24 -18.42 1.80
N PHE A 194 9.99 -18.07 2.84
CA PHE A 194 10.44 -16.69 3.06
C PHE A 194 11.34 -16.18 1.92
N GLY A 195 12.30 -17.00 1.49
CA GLY A 195 13.20 -16.67 0.38
C GLY A 195 12.43 -16.45 -0.92
N PHE A 196 11.45 -17.31 -1.22
CA PHE A 196 10.55 -17.12 -2.37
C PHE A 196 9.77 -15.81 -2.26
N SER A 197 9.20 -15.50 -1.09
CA SER A 197 8.42 -14.28 -0.87
C SER A 197 9.26 -13.00 -1.03
N VAL A 198 10.50 -13.00 -0.54
CA VAL A 198 11.46 -11.90 -0.74
C VAL A 198 11.79 -11.75 -2.23
N LEU A 199 12.07 -12.85 -2.94
CA LEU A 199 12.35 -12.83 -4.37
C LEU A 199 11.16 -12.28 -5.18
N ALA A 200 9.96 -12.79 -4.92
CA ALA A 200 8.74 -12.39 -5.61
C ALA A 200 8.43 -10.90 -5.45
N LEU A 201 8.48 -10.40 -4.21
CA LEU A 201 8.31 -8.97 -3.94
C LEU A 201 9.44 -8.13 -4.53
N GLY A 202 10.68 -8.59 -4.42
CA GLY A 202 11.87 -7.90 -4.95
C GLY A 202 11.81 -7.72 -6.46
N VAL A 203 11.46 -8.78 -7.20
CA VAL A 203 11.27 -8.70 -8.65
C VAL A 203 10.10 -7.77 -9.00
N GLY A 204 8.97 -7.90 -8.31
CA GLY A 204 7.79 -7.06 -8.58
C GLY A 204 8.03 -5.57 -8.36
N VAL A 205 8.60 -5.20 -7.20
CA VAL A 205 8.93 -3.79 -6.93
C VAL A 205 10.02 -3.26 -7.85
N THR A 206 10.99 -4.09 -8.26
CA THR A 206 12.03 -3.66 -9.21
C THR A 206 11.43 -3.36 -10.58
N ARG A 207 10.49 -4.18 -11.07
CA ARG A 207 9.77 -3.92 -12.31
C ARG A 207 8.93 -2.65 -12.22
N PHE A 208 8.19 -2.47 -11.13
CA PHE A 208 7.43 -1.25 -10.89
C PHE A 208 8.34 -0.02 -10.87
N TRP A 209 9.44 -0.07 -10.10
CA TRP A 209 10.41 1.01 -9.99
C TRP A 209 10.98 1.43 -11.35
N ARG A 210 11.39 0.46 -12.18
CA ARG A 210 11.92 0.73 -13.53
C ARG A 210 10.91 1.42 -14.44
N ASN A 211 9.62 1.12 -14.28
CA ASN A 211 8.57 1.72 -15.08
C ASN A 211 8.16 3.12 -14.59
N VAL A 212 8.23 3.38 -13.29
CA VAL A 212 7.77 4.66 -12.72
C VAL A 212 8.90 5.66 -12.48
N SER A 213 10.14 5.25 -12.23
CA SER A 213 11.22 6.16 -11.81
C SER A 213 12.12 6.60 -12.97
N PRO A 214 12.21 7.91 -13.29
CA PRO A 214 13.11 8.42 -14.32
C PRO A 214 14.46 8.94 -13.78
N GLY A 215 14.79 8.75 -12.49
CA GLY A 215 15.94 9.43 -11.86
C GLY A 215 16.70 8.62 -10.82
N ALA A 216 17.90 9.08 -10.50
CA ALA A 216 18.78 8.46 -9.50
C ALA A 216 18.36 8.83 -8.06
N ALA A 217 18.40 7.84 -7.17
CA ALA A 217 18.10 8.03 -5.75
C ALA A 217 19.32 8.63 -5.02
N SER A 218 19.24 9.91 -4.65
CA SER A 218 20.24 10.53 -3.77
C SER A 218 20.05 10.07 -2.32
N GLY A 219 21.10 10.13 -1.51
CA GLY A 219 21.02 9.77 -0.08
C GLY A 219 19.95 10.56 0.68
N ALA A 220 19.80 11.85 0.37
CA ALA A 220 18.76 12.70 0.95
C ALA A 220 17.34 12.26 0.55
N ALA A 221 17.14 11.81 -0.68
CA ALA A 221 15.84 11.31 -1.14
C ALA A 221 15.48 9.98 -0.45
N VAL A 222 16.46 9.09 -0.29
CA VAL A 222 16.30 7.83 0.44
C VAL A 222 15.96 8.08 1.91
N ALA A 223 16.69 8.97 2.58
CA ALA A 223 16.47 9.30 3.98
C ALA A 223 15.07 9.88 4.23
N GLU A 224 14.61 10.78 3.36
CA GLU A 224 13.27 11.35 3.48
C GLU A 224 12.17 10.33 3.19
N ALA A 225 12.32 9.50 2.14
CA ALA A 225 11.34 8.46 1.83
C ALA A 225 11.22 7.45 2.98
N ALA A 226 12.36 7.07 3.59
CA ALA A 226 12.39 6.23 4.78
C ALA A 226 11.69 6.91 5.97
N HIS A 227 11.99 8.18 6.22
CA HIS A 227 11.34 8.96 7.27
C HIS A 227 9.81 9.00 7.09
N ASP A 228 9.35 9.32 5.88
CA ASP A 228 7.91 9.42 5.57
C ASP A 228 7.20 8.06 5.65
N ALA A 229 7.87 6.98 5.25
CA ALA A 229 7.35 5.62 5.40
C ALA A 229 7.25 5.21 6.88
N LEU A 230 8.30 5.43 7.68
CA LEU A 230 8.34 5.06 9.11
C LEU A 230 7.37 5.89 9.96
N ARG A 231 7.20 7.18 9.63
CA ARG A 231 6.23 8.08 10.28
C ARG A 231 4.81 7.90 9.75
N LEU A 232 4.63 7.22 8.61
CA LEU A 232 3.38 7.16 7.87
C LEU A 232 2.79 8.55 7.59
N ARG A 233 3.64 9.50 7.18
CA ARG A 233 3.29 10.92 6.98
C ARG A 233 2.03 11.10 6.12
N TYR A 234 1.86 10.26 5.10
CA TYR A 234 0.73 10.34 4.17
C TYR A 234 -0.61 9.85 4.75
N LEU A 235 -0.61 9.32 5.98
CA LEU A 235 -1.83 9.08 6.77
C LEU A 235 -2.27 10.29 7.60
N ASP A 236 -1.60 11.45 7.46
CA ASP A 236 -2.01 12.70 8.09
C ASP A 236 -2.82 13.62 7.16
N GLY A 237 -3.07 13.18 5.93
CA GLY A 237 -3.66 14.02 4.87
C GLY A 237 -2.69 15.11 4.38
N GLY A 238 -3.16 15.98 3.49
CA GLY A 238 -2.40 17.16 3.06
C GLY A 238 -2.23 18.20 4.17
N HIS A 239 -3.18 18.24 5.11
CA HIS A 239 -3.28 19.25 6.17
C HIS A 239 -2.67 18.81 7.52
N GLY A 240 -2.14 17.58 7.63
CA GLY A 240 -1.47 17.12 8.85
C GLY A 240 -2.39 16.75 10.03
N LYS A 241 -3.71 16.65 9.85
CA LYS A 241 -4.69 16.41 10.95
C LYS A 241 -5.18 14.96 11.02
N GLY A 242 -4.73 14.09 10.12
CA GLY A 242 -5.19 12.70 10.03
C GLY A 242 -6.08 12.44 8.82
N CYS A 243 -6.62 11.24 8.76
CA CYS A 243 -7.48 10.78 7.68
C CYS A 243 -8.91 10.54 8.18
N ASN A 244 -9.87 10.67 7.27
CA ASN A 244 -11.25 10.30 7.51
C ASN A 244 -11.40 8.78 7.61
N ASN A 245 -12.46 8.33 8.29
CA ASN A 245 -12.81 6.92 8.31
C ASN A 245 -14.28 6.66 8.05
N ALA A 246 -15.17 6.96 8.99
CA ALA A 246 -16.61 6.71 8.86
C ALA A 246 -17.36 7.93 8.29
N ASP A 247 -16.93 9.12 8.67
CA ASP A 247 -17.53 10.43 8.39
C ASP A 247 -16.43 11.44 8.00
N ASP A 248 -16.82 12.72 7.94
CA ASP A 248 -15.97 13.85 7.58
C ASP A 248 -15.02 14.31 8.71
N ALA A 249 -15.06 13.68 9.89
CA ALA A 249 -14.14 13.98 10.97
C ALA A 249 -12.72 13.43 10.69
N PHE A 250 -11.71 14.27 10.95
CA PHE A 250 -10.30 13.86 10.86
C PHE A 250 -9.89 13.03 12.07
N THR A 251 -9.16 11.94 11.83
CA THR A 251 -8.63 11.11 12.90
C THR A 251 -7.24 10.54 12.62
N LEU A 252 -6.44 10.41 13.68
CA LEU A 252 -5.12 9.80 13.66
C LEU A 252 -5.15 8.29 13.99
N TRP A 253 -6.33 7.72 14.28
CA TRP A 253 -6.44 6.33 14.73
C TRP A 253 -5.91 5.34 13.70
N ARG A 254 -6.15 5.59 12.41
CA ARG A 254 -5.60 4.73 11.35
C ARG A 254 -4.08 4.72 11.34
N ARG A 255 -3.43 5.87 11.54
CA ARG A 255 -1.97 5.97 11.65
C ARG A 255 -1.45 5.22 12.88
N ARG A 256 -2.05 5.46 14.04
CA ARG A 256 -1.68 4.81 15.32
C ARG A 256 -1.78 3.29 15.24
N PHE A 257 -2.89 2.76 14.75
CA PHE A 257 -3.06 1.30 14.63
C PHE A 257 -2.14 0.69 13.56
N HIS A 258 -1.81 1.42 12.48
CA HIS A 258 -0.75 0.97 11.57
C HIS A 258 0.62 0.97 12.24
N HIS A 259 0.96 1.95 13.09
CA HIS A 259 2.22 1.94 13.84
C HIS A 259 2.31 0.75 14.80
N PHE A 260 1.26 0.46 15.56
CA PHE A 260 1.20 -0.77 16.37
C PHE A 260 1.42 -2.03 15.53
N THR A 261 0.79 -2.10 14.35
CA THR A 261 0.93 -3.24 13.44
C THR A 261 2.35 -3.34 12.88
N PHE A 262 2.89 -2.24 12.36
CA PHE A 262 4.19 -2.18 11.69
C PHE A 262 5.33 -2.43 12.69
N TYR A 263 5.39 -1.66 13.78
CA TYR A 263 6.43 -1.83 14.78
C TYR A 263 6.24 -3.14 15.56
N GLY A 264 5.01 -3.60 15.76
CA GLY A 264 4.73 -4.92 16.31
C GLY A 264 5.36 -6.04 15.46
N PHE A 265 5.13 -6.01 14.14
CA PHE A 265 5.74 -6.95 13.21
C PHE A 265 7.27 -6.82 13.17
N MET A 266 7.82 -5.61 13.15
CA MET A 266 9.27 -5.38 13.16
C MET A 266 9.94 -5.92 14.44
N LEU A 267 9.30 -5.79 15.59
CA LEU A 267 9.79 -6.36 16.85
C LEU A 267 9.76 -7.90 16.84
N CYS A 268 8.71 -8.53 16.30
CA CYS A 268 8.67 -9.98 16.11
C CYS A 268 9.75 -10.46 15.12
N PHE A 269 9.97 -9.72 14.04
CA PHE A 269 11.04 -10.01 13.09
C PHE A 269 12.43 -9.85 13.74
N ALA A 270 12.63 -8.80 14.53
CA ALA A 270 13.86 -8.59 15.30
C ALA A 270 14.09 -9.72 16.31
N ALA A 271 13.04 -10.19 17.00
CA ALA A 271 13.12 -11.35 17.88
C ALA A 271 13.66 -12.60 17.16
N THR A 272 13.17 -12.84 15.93
CA THR A 272 13.61 -13.96 15.08
C THR A 272 15.07 -13.78 14.65
N CYS A 273 15.47 -12.56 14.27
CA CYS A 273 16.85 -12.26 13.90
C CYS A 273 17.81 -12.46 15.08
N VAL A 274 17.47 -11.95 16.26
CA VAL A 274 18.28 -12.11 17.47
C VAL A 274 18.36 -13.58 17.88
N ALA A 275 17.25 -14.33 17.82
CA ALA A 275 17.26 -15.77 18.07
C ALA A 275 18.15 -16.54 17.09
N THR A 276 18.19 -16.12 15.82
CA THR A 276 19.06 -16.70 14.79
C THR A 276 20.53 -16.41 15.11
N LEU A 277 20.87 -15.18 15.49
CA LEU A 277 22.22 -14.82 15.92
C LEU A 277 22.64 -15.61 17.17
N TYR A 278 21.75 -15.75 18.15
CA TYR A 278 22.02 -16.54 19.34
C TYR A 278 22.36 -17.99 18.97
N HIS A 279 21.56 -18.60 18.09
CA HIS A 279 21.76 -19.97 17.66
C HIS A 279 23.07 -20.17 16.89
N TYR A 280 23.29 -19.40 15.82
CA TYR A 280 24.39 -19.64 14.88
C TYR A 280 25.70 -18.95 15.24
N LEU A 281 25.65 -17.76 15.87
CA LEU A 281 26.85 -17.01 16.22
C LEU A 281 27.31 -17.29 17.65
N LEU A 282 26.37 -17.45 18.59
CA LEU A 282 26.69 -17.64 20.01
C LEU A 282 26.56 -19.09 20.49
N GLY A 283 26.05 -20.01 19.65
CA GLY A 283 25.78 -21.41 20.02
C GLY A 283 24.67 -21.56 21.08
N GLN A 284 23.91 -20.51 21.35
CA GLN A 284 22.84 -20.51 22.35
C GLN A 284 21.53 -20.94 21.70
N GLN A 285 21.09 -22.16 22.00
CA GLN A 285 19.88 -22.73 21.45
C GLN A 285 18.68 -22.43 22.35
N ALA A 286 17.49 -22.31 21.74
CA ALA A 286 16.23 -22.27 22.47
C ALA A 286 16.00 -23.59 23.24
N PRO A 287 15.23 -23.61 24.35
CA PRO A 287 14.36 -22.55 24.86
C PRO A 287 15.10 -21.40 25.54
N TYR A 288 14.63 -20.16 25.29
CA TYR A 288 15.21 -18.97 25.93
C TYR A 288 14.45 -18.57 27.21
N PRO A 289 15.16 -18.05 28.24
CA PRO A 289 14.54 -17.45 29.42
C PRO A 289 13.57 -16.31 29.07
N PHE A 290 12.59 -16.06 29.92
CA PHE A 290 11.57 -15.04 29.67
C PHE A 290 12.14 -13.63 29.47
N TRP A 291 13.17 -13.27 30.25
CA TRP A 291 13.85 -11.98 30.18
C TRP A 291 14.90 -11.86 29.07
N SER A 292 15.02 -12.87 28.20
CA SER A 292 15.93 -12.82 27.06
C SER A 292 15.44 -11.84 25.99
N ALA A 293 16.37 -11.27 25.22
CA ALA A 293 16.03 -10.33 24.15
C ALA A 293 15.02 -10.90 23.12
N PRO A 294 15.15 -12.15 22.61
CA PRO A 294 14.15 -12.70 21.70
C PRO A 294 12.74 -12.74 22.29
N VAL A 295 12.59 -13.15 23.56
CA VAL A 295 11.27 -13.29 24.18
C VAL A 295 10.65 -11.93 24.47
N LEU A 296 11.42 -10.96 24.96
CA LEU A 296 10.92 -9.60 25.21
C LEU A 296 10.51 -8.88 23.92
N LEU A 297 11.34 -8.96 22.88
CA LEU A 297 11.02 -8.40 21.57
C LEU A 297 9.78 -9.07 20.96
N GLY A 298 9.70 -10.39 21.03
CA GLY A 298 8.57 -11.16 20.53
C GLY A 298 7.27 -10.86 21.28
N THR A 299 7.34 -10.69 22.61
CA THR A 299 6.19 -10.37 23.46
C THR A 299 5.67 -8.97 23.17
N ALA A 300 6.55 -7.96 23.18
CA ALA A 300 6.19 -6.58 22.85
C ALA A 300 5.65 -6.46 21.42
N GLY A 301 6.30 -7.15 20.48
CA GLY A 301 5.87 -7.24 19.09
C GLY A 301 4.49 -7.88 18.94
N GLY A 302 4.26 -8.98 19.66
CA GLY A 302 2.99 -9.68 19.73
C GLY A 302 1.86 -8.77 20.24
N ILE A 303 2.07 -8.08 21.36
CA ILE A 303 1.07 -7.14 21.91
C ILE A 303 0.73 -6.04 20.87
N GLY A 304 1.74 -5.48 20.20
CA GLY A 304 1.52 -4.53 19.10
C GLY A 304 0.66 -5.11 17.96
N LEU A 305 0.92 -6.36 17.57
CA LEU A 305 0.15 -7.10 16.57
C LEU A 305 -1.21 -7.64 17.05
N LEU A 306 -1.55 -7.50 18.33
CA LEU A 306 -2.93 -7.64 18.79
C LEU A 306 -3.68 -6.31 18.67
N ILE A 307 -3.10 -5.24 19.23
CA ILE A 307 -3.73 -3.91 19.29
C ILE A 307 -3.93 -3.32 17.90
N GLY A 308 -2.88 -3.34 17.07
CA GLY A 308 -2.87 -2.73 15.74
C GLY A 308 -3.91 -3.37 14.80
N PRO A 309 -3.79 -4.67 14.48
CA PRO A 309 -4.75 -5.40 13.66
C PRO A 309 -6.20 -5.33 14.18
N ALA A 310 -6.45 -5.46 15.49
CA ALA A 310 -7.80 -5.32 16.04
C ALA A 310 -8.40 -3.93 15.76
N GLY A 311 -7.63 -2.87 16.00
CA GLY A 311 -8.03 -1.49 15.70
C GLY A 311 -8.22 -1.25 14.20
N LEU A 312 -7.35 -1.80 13.34
CA LEU A 312 -7.49 -1.70 11.88
C LEU A 312 -8.70 -2.46 11.35
N LEU A 313 -9.03 -3.62 11.92
CA LEU A 313 -10.22 -4.37 11.56
C LEU A 313 -11.47 -3.58 11.91
N TRP A 314 -11.52 -3.02 13.12
CA TRP A 314 -12.62 -2.16 13.57
C TRP A 314 -12.81 -0.94 12.65
N LEU A 315 -11.71 -0.24 12.32
CA LEU A 315 -11.76 0.87 11.36
C LEU A 315 -12.20 0.44 9.97
N ASN A 316 -11.74 -0.72 9.47
CA ASN A 316 -12.11 -1.25 8.17
C ASN A 316 -13.62 -1.57 8.08
N VAL A 317 -14.20 -2.11 9.16
CA VAL A 317 -15.64 -2.41 9.23
C VAL A 317 -16.47 -1.12 9.22
N LYS A 318 -16.04 -0.10 9.98
CA LYS A 318 -16.73 1.19 10.06
C LYS A 318 -16.42 2.17 8.92
N ARG A 319 -15.56 1.80 7.98
CA ARG A 319 -15.09 2.70 6.93
C ARG A 319 -16.22 3.10 5.99
N HIS A 320 -16.26 4.38 5.62
CA HIS A 320 -17.21 4.92 4.67
C HIS A 320 -17.19 4.12 3.35
N PRO A 321 -18.35 3.65 2.84
CA PRO A 321 -18.41 2.71 1.71
C PRO A 321 -17.73 3.22 0.43
N GLN A 322 -17.75 4.53 0.20
CA GLN A 322 -17.15 5.16 -0.98
C GLN A 322 -15.64 5.42 -0.83
N GLN A 323 -15.05 5.27 0.35
CA GLN A 323 -13.62 5.51 0.56
C GLN A 323 -12.74 4.30 0.18
N GLY A 324 -13.25 3.31 -0.55
CA GLY A 324 -12.48 2.15 -0.96
C GLY A 324 -13.25 1.29 -1.94
N ASP A 325 -12.62 0.20 -2.36
CA ASP A 325 -13.24 -0.78 -3.24
C ASP A 325 -13.76 -1.98 -2.44
N ALA A 326 -15.04 -2.31 -2.61
CA ALA A 326 -15.69 -3.38 -1.87
C ALA A 326 -15.07 -4.76 -2.16
N ALA A 327 -14.58 -4.97 -3.38
CA ALA A 327 -13.92 -6.21 -3.79
C ALA A 327 -12.62 -6.50 -3.02
N GLN A 328 -12.02 -5.49 -2.37
CA GLN A 328 -10.80 -5.65 -1.57
C GLN A 328 -11.05 -6.08 -0.13
N LYS A 329 -12.31 -6.01 0.36
CA LYS A 329 -12.63 -6.33 1.76
C LYS A 329 -12.15 -7.72 2.20
N PRO A 330 -12.28 -8.80 1.40
CA PRO A 330 -11.77 -10.11 1.80
C PRO A 330 -10.25 -10.13 2.00
N MET A 331 -9.49 -9.54 1.08
CA MET A 331 -8.03 -9.43 1.18
C MET A 331 -7.61 -8.62 2.41
N ASP A 332 -8.26 -7.48 2.63
CA ASP A 332 -7.92 -6.57 3.73
C ASP A 332 -8.20 -7.22 5.08
N ARG A 333 -9.41 -7.75 5.27
CA ARG A 333 -9.84 -8.35 6.55
C ARG A 333 -9.13 -9.66 6.81
N GLY A 334 -8.96 -10.48 5.78
CA GLY A 334 -8.24 -11.74 5.87
C GLY A 334 -6.80 -11.53 6.33
N PHE A 335 -6.06 -10.63 5.66
CA PHE A 335 -4.69 -10.33 6.05
C PHE A 335 -4.57 -9.74 7.46
N ILE A 336 -5.47 -8.82 7.83
CA ILE A 336 -5.53 -8.28 9.20
C ILE A 336 -5.76 -9.39 10.23
N MET A 337 -6.71 -10.29 9.98
CA MET A 337 -7.01 -11.40 10.88
C MET A 337 -5.83 -12.37 10.99
N LEU A 338 -5.14 -12.66 9.88
CA LEU A 338 -3.98 -13.54 9.89
C LEU A 338 -2.84 -12.97 10.74
N LEU A 339 -2.56 -11.66 10.65
CA LEU A 339 -1.59 -10.99 11.52
C LEU A 339 -2.00 -11.06 13.00
N PHE A 340 -3.29 -10.84 13.29
CA PHE A 340 -3.81 -10.95 14.65
C PHE A 340 -3.65 -12.37 15.20
N LEU A 341 -4.06 -13.39 14.44
CA LEU A 341 -3.95 -14.80 14.82
C LEU A 341 -2.50 -15.24 14.98
N THR A 342 -1.59 -14.75 14.13
CA THR A 342 -0.15 -15.03 14.26
C THR A 342 0.35 -14.60 15.64
N SER A 343 -0.02 -13.39 16.07
CA SER A 343 0.36 -12.90 17.39
C SER A 343 -0.36 -13.61 18.53
N ALA A 344 -1.69 -13.77 18.44
CA ALA A 344 -2.49 -14.42 19.48
C ALA A 344 -2.01 -15.85 19.76
N THR A 345 -1.76 -16.63 18.71
CA THR A 345 -1.25 -18.00 18.82
C THR A 345 0.19 -18.04 19.33
N GLY A 346 1.03 -17.07 18.97
CA GLY A 346 2.41 -16.98 19.46
C GLY A 346 2.50 -16.65 20.96
N LEU A 347 1.67 -15.73 21.43
CA LEU A 347 1.57 -15.40 22.86
C LEU A 347 0.93 -16.54 23.66
N ALA A 348 -0.08 -17.22 23.11
CA ALA A 348 -0.65 -18.41 23.71
C ALA A 348 0.39 -19.54 23.83
N LEU A 349 1.19 -19.76 22.78
CA LEU A 349 2.31 -20.69 22.82
C LEU A 349 3.34 -20.31 23.90
N LEU A 350 3.72 -19.04 24.00
CA LEU A 350 4.64 -18.57 25.04
C LEU A 350 4.10 -18.87 26.46
N ALA A 351 2.80 -18.62 26.68
CA ALA A 351 2.15 -18.89 27.97
C ALA A 351 2.05 -20.40 28.29
N GLY A 352 1.82 -21.23 27.26
CA GLY A 352 1.66 -22.68 27.40
C GLY A 352 2.92 -23.51 27.13
N ARG A 353 4.09 -22.88 26.92
CA ARG A 353 5.30 -23.57 26.43
C ARG A 353 5.81 -24.68 27.34
N ASP A 354 5.55 -24.58 28.64
CA ASP A 354 6.01 -25.56 29.64
C ASP A 354 4.93 -26.61 29.95
N GLY A 355 3.76 -26.54 29.29
CA GLY A 355 2.62 -27.43 29.52
C GLY A 355 2.55 -28.62 28.57
N SER A 356 1.59 -29.51 28.82
CA SER A 356 1.33 -30.70 28.00
C SER A 356 0.78 -30.39 26.60
N ALA A 357 0.21 -29.20 26.41
CA ALA A 357 -0.36 -28.74 25.15
C ALA A 357 0.64 -27.99 24.25
N MET A 358 1.94 -27.95 24.59
CA MET A 358 2.93 -27.19 23.82
C MET A 358 2.96 -27.62 22.35
N ALA A 359 2.95 -28.93 22.05
CA ALA A 359 2.96 -29.41 20.66
C ALA A 359 1.74 -28.93 19.85
N LEU A 360 0.54 -28.95 20.43
CA LEU A 360 -0.68 -28.42 19.81
C LEU A 360 -0.55 -26.90 19.53
N LEU A 361 -0.18 -26.12 20.55
CA LEU A 361 -0.04 -24.67 20.42
C LEU A 361 1.02 -24.30 19.39
N LEU A 362 2.13 -25.04 19.37
CA LEU A 362 3.23 -24.88 18.42
C LEU A 362 2.77 -25.19 17.00
N ALA A 363 2.07 -26.30 16.79
CA ALA A 363 1.54 -26.67 15.48
C ALA A 363 0.55 -25.64 14.94
N ILE A 364 -0.36 -25.14 15.79
CA ILE A 364 -1.30 -24.08 15.42
C ILE A 364 -0.54 -22.80 15.03
N HIS A 365 0.40 -22.36 15.88
CA HIS A 365 1.16 -21.14 15.61
C HIS A 365 1.96 -21.24 14.30
N LEU A 366 2.70 -22.33 14.09
CA LEU A 366 3.48 -22.56 12.89
C LEU A 366 2.60 -22.68 11.63
N GLY A 367 1.43 -23.30 11.73
CA GLY A 367 0.46 -23.36 10.63
C GLY A 367 -0.04 -21.98 10.20
N VAL A 368 -0.34 -21.11 11.16
CA VAL A 368 -0.74 -19.72 10.90
C VAL A 368 0.42 -18.91 10.31
N VAL A 369 1.64 -19.03 10.86
CA VAL A 369 2.84 -18.34 10.35
C VAL A 369 3.18 -18.80 8.92
N MET A 370 3.02 -20.09 8.62
CA MET A 370 3.25 -20.63 7.29
C MET A 370 2.28 -20.01 6.27
N ALA A 371 1.00 -19.92 6.63
CA ALA A 371 -0.01 -19.26 5.81
C ALA A 371 0.31 -17.77 5.58
N LEU A 372 0.83 -17.08 6.61
CA LEU A 372 1.30 -15.71 6.48
C LEU A 372 2.43 -15.60 5.45
N PHE A 373 3.47 -16.42 5.54
CA PHE A 373 4.60 -16.34 4.61
C PHE A 373 4.25 -16.76 3.18
N LEU A 374 3.41 -17.78 2.99
CA LEU A 374 2.93 -18.22 1.67
C LEU A 374 2.12 -17.14 0.95
N THR A 375 1.35 -16.36 1.70
CA THR A 375 0.47 -15.32 1.13
C THR A 375 1.08 -13.93 1.12
N LEU A 376 2.22 -13.73 1.80
CA LEU A 376 2.94 -12.46 1.92
C LEU A 376 3.18 -11.76 0.55
N PRO A 377 3.69 -12.43 -0.51
CA PRO A 377 4.02 -11.76 -1.77
C PRO A 377 2.80 -11.50 -2.66
N TYR A 378 1.63 -12.07 -2.34
CA TYR A 378 0.39 -11.96 -3.12
C TYR A 378 -0.81 -11.49 -2.30
N GLY A 379 -0.55 -10.85 -1.17
CA GLY A 379 -1.54 -10.33 -0.25
C GLY A 379 -1.40 -8.85 0.01
N LYS A 380 -2.15 -8.35 0.99
CA LYS A 380 -2.14 -6.92 1.31
C LYS A 380 -0.74 -6.43 1.69
N PHE A 381 0.13 -7.27 2.27
CA PHE A 381 1.49 -6.89 2.69
C PHE A 381 2.29 -6.14 1.62
N ALA A 382 2.16 -6.54 0.34
CA ALA A 382 2.85 -5.92 -0.79
C ALA A 382 2.68 -4.39 -0.85
N HIS A 383 1.56 -3.85 -0.35
CA HIS A 383 1.30 -2.42 -0.34
C HIS A 383 2.39 -1.60 0.36
N GLY A 384 3.00 -2.13 1.42
CA GLY A 384 4.07 -1.43 2.13
C GLY A 384 5.29 -1.23 1.23
N ILE A 385 5.60 -2.22 0.38
CA ILE A 385 6.77 -2.21 -0.52
C ILE A 385 6.53 -1.24 -1.67
N TYR A 386 5.39 -1.35 -2.38
CA TYR A 386 5.06 -0.46 -3.49
C TYR A 386 4.85 0.99 -3.05
N ARG A 387 4.25 1.23 -1.88
CA ARG A 387 4.14 2.59 -1.31
C ARG A 387 5.50 3.18 -0.98
N SER A 388 6.42 2.40 -0.41
CA SER A 388 7.78 2.87 -0.12
C SER A 388 8.51 3.25 -1.40
N ALA A 389 8.36 2.45 -2.46
CA ALA A 389 8.89 2.80 -3.78
C ALA A 389 8.25 4.08 -4.35
N ALA A 390 6.93 4.25 -4.24
CA ALA A 390 6.26 5.47 -4.68
C ALA A 390 6.72 6.71 -3.88
N LEU A 391 6.88 6.59 -2.55
CA LEU A 391 7.43 7.66 -1.71
C LEU A 391 8.85 8.04 -2.11
N LEU A 392 9.70 7.05 -2.41
CA LEU A 392 11.05 7.29 -2.90
C LEU A 392 11.04 8.02 -4.24
N LYS A 393 10.20 7.59 -5.18
CA LYS A 393 10.03 8.31 -6.46
C LYS A 393 9.62 9.75 -6.22
N TRP A 394 8.64 9.99 -5.34
CA TRP A 394 8.21 11.35 -5.04
C TRP A 394 9.34 12.21 -4.46
N SER A 395 10.11 11.64 -3.52
CA SER A 395 11.25 12.31 -2.91
C SER A 395 12.32 12.69 -3.95
N ILE A 396 12.55 11.86 -4.96
CA ILE A 396 13.42 12.20 -6.09
C ILE A 396 12.78 13.30 -6.95
N GLU A 397 11.54 13.09 -7.38
CA GLU A 397 10.84 13.94 -8.35
C GLU A 397 10.66 15.38 -7.86
N LYS A 398 10.34 15.58 -6.58
CA LYS A 398 10.14 16.92 -6.00
C LYS A 398 11.42 17.75 -5.86
N ARG A 399 12.60 17.10 -5.95
CA ARG A 399 13.91 17.77 -5.98
C ARG A 399 14.34 18.15 -7.39
N GLN A 400 13.60 17.72 -8.40
CA GLN A 400 13.87 18.07 -9.79
C GLN A 400 13.04 19.30 -10.18
N PRO A 401 13.55 20.16 -11.07
CA PRO A 401 12.78 21.27 -11.63
C PRO A 401 11.43 20.82 -12.15
N ASN A 402 10.39 21.62 -11.93
CA ASN A 402 9.08 21.33 -12.51
C ASN A 402 9.17 21.44 -14.04
N LYS A 403 8.86 20.34 -14.74
CA LYS A 403 8.94 20.30 -16.21
C LYS A 403 7.82 21.07 -16.90
N LEU A 404 6.74 21.40 -16.18
CA LEU A 404 5.58 22.06 -16.76
C LEU A 404 5.76 23.57 -16.98
N GLN A 405 6.79 24.19 -16.37
CA GLN A 405 7.05 25.64 -16.48
C GLN A 405 5.80 26.53 -16.28
N LEU A 406 4.80 26.04 -15.56
CA LEU A 406 3.61 26.82 -15.18
C LEU A 406 4.07 27.75 -14.05
N GLY A 407 4.32 29.02 -14.41
CA GLY A 407 5.03 29.96 -13.55
C GLY A 407 4.40 30.14 -12.17
N SER A 408 5.16 29.76 -11.15
CA SER A 408 5.42 30.49 -9.90
C SER A 408 6.18 29.56 -8.94
N ASP A 409 7.31 29.00 -9.38
CA ASP A 409 8.29 28.41 -8.46
C ASP A 409 9.23 29.53 -7.96
#